data_AF-A0A7S2V6Y3-F1
#
_entry.id   AF-A0A7S2V6Y3-F1
#
_cell.length_a   1.000
_cell.length_b   1.000
_cell.length_c   1.000
_cell.angle_alpha   90.00
_cell.angle_beta   90.00
_cell.angle_gamma   90.00
#
_symmetry.space_group_name_H-M   'P 1'
#
loop_
_entity.id
_entity.type
_entity.pdbx_description
1 polymer ?
#
loop_
_entity_poly.entity_id
_entity_poly.type
_entity_poly.pdbx_seq_one_letter_code
_entity_poly.pdbx_strand_id
1 'polypeptide(L)'
;MRLGDGAPSIAELLFHELTELYAEDTSVLDLEVLKDDLAALGQDWLRNADHSRFERELDEKYGMWKGLILHPFTQRLIQLWQSWWLDFSFFGPPVLSPTASVILLFMMFRAKQPLHVCALAAAIFFSVNPLVILFTVGLWQFLTQSNHRPRGWKGGPCAVERDSDDVVVVEKEEAEGVERSEDDDLLAERFSLAKAEAGGLIDHIVIGSDLEGLYTAALLSRLGQRVVVLESGPLVGGGRLVKQRHNNVVWTAECGVQTVGAVEKTIGMLAAVQASELPEAGDDNNEEEEGEEEEGGQGDDGGPSSSSSDLDLQWFPLGTMENGFAFDLVDLGPEHATLVCRAGTAAQTEDLITLFPDDRKNILGAIAQVESLHEESALYFLTRMLPKETAEYSKSFVAPSWQAAATQPAMNMLSRVSTNQGLYAALWSQLRQQTGGSASAGGALLPSDVSFAAYVACMCKRQHGQWYPKGGIASVLKLLVRAI
;
A
#
# COMPACT_ATOMS: atom_id res chain seq x y z
N MET A 1 -15.60 -29.81 -47.73
CA MET A 1 -15.68 -29.66 -49.19
C MET A 1 -17.17 -29.55 -49.54
N ARG A 2 -17.67 -28.36 -49.88
CA ARG A 2 -19.04 -28.21 -50.38
C ARG A 2 -18.97 -28.41 -51.90
N LEU A 3 -19.54 -29.50 -52.40
CA LEU A 3 -19.82 -29.65 -53.82
C LEU A 3 -20.85 -28.57 -54.19
N GLY A 4 -20.61 -27.82 -55.27
CA GLY A 4 -21.43 -26.67 -55.66
C GLY A 4 -22.87 -27.07 -55.97
N ASP A 5 -23.79 -26.10 -55.80
CA ASP A 5 -25.23 -26.25 -56.08
C ASP A 5 -25.45 -26.71 -57.54
N GLY A 6 -25.62 -28.02 -57.73
CA GLY A 6 -25.74 -28.66 -59.04
C GLY A 6 -24.93 -29.95 -59.21
N ALA A 7 -24.05 -30.29 -58.27
CA ALA A 7 -23.41 -31.60 -58.24
C ALA A 7 -24.39 -32.67 -57.72
N PRO A 8 -24.48 -33.86 -58.36
CA PRO A 8 -25.29 -34.95 -57.85
C PRO A 8 -24.84 -35.31 -56.44
N SER A 9 -25.81 -35.63 -55.57
CA SER A 9 -25.48 -36.00 -54.20
C SER A 9 -24.58 -37.25 -54.21
N ILE A 10 -23.75 -37.43 -53.19
CA ILE A 10 -22.90 -38.63 -53.06
C ILE A 10 -23.76 -39.91 -53.13
N ALA A 11 -25.00 -39.86 -52.65
CA ALA A 11 -25.97 -40.95 -52.77
C ALA A 11 -26.37 -41.23 -54.23
N GLU A 12 -26.56 -40.20 -55.07
CA GLU A 12 -26.87 -40.38 -56.49
C GLU A 12 -25.69 -40.93 -57.28
N LEU A 13 -24.45 -40.52 -56.95
CA LEU A 13 -23.24 -41.06 -57.56
C LEU A 13 -23.04 -42.53 -57.19
N LEU A 14 -23.19 -42.88 -55.91
CA LEU A 14 -23.12 -44.27 -55.45
C LEU A 14 -24.25 -45.13 -56.03
N PHE A 15 -25.45 -44.58 -56.17
CA PHE A 15 -26.56 -45.29 -56.80
C PHE A 15 -26.29 -45.56 -58.28
N HIS A 16 -25.73 -44.59 -59.02
CA HIS A 16 -25.35 -44.78 -60.42
C HIS A 16 -24.25 -45.85 -60.58
N GLU A 17 -23.23 -45.80 -59.72
CA GLU A 17 -22.10 -46.74 -59.75
C GLU A 17 -22.55 -48.17 -59.37
N LEU A 18 -23.44 -48.32 -58.39
CA LEU A 18 -24.05 -49.60 -58.04
C LEU A 18 -25.01 -50.10 -59.12
N THR A 19 -25.76 -49.22 -59.78
CA THR A 19 -26.64 -49.62 -60.89
C THR A 19 -25.83 -50.12 -62.08
N GLU A 20 -24.69 -49.50 -62.40
CA GLU A 20 -23.76 -50.00 -63.42
C GLU A 20 -23.13 -51.34 -63.02
N LEU A 21 -22.74 -51.53 -61.75
CA LEU A 21 -22.09 -52.76 -61.30
C LEU A 21 -23.01 -53.98 -61.27
N TYR A 22 -24.32 -53.78 -61.12
CA TYR A 22 -25.31 -54.85 -61.00
C TYR A 22 -26.24 -54.99 -62.22
N ALA A 23 -26.05 -54.19 -63.27
CA ALA A 23 -26.89 -54.20 -64.47
C ALA A 23 -26.84 -55.52 -65.27
N GLU A 24 -25.79 -56.33 -65.13
CA GLU A 24 -25.63 -57.56 -65.92
C GLU A 24 -26.19 -58.82 -65.27
N ASP A 25 -26.50 -58.81 -63.97
CA ASP A 25 -26.93 -60.03 -63.30
C ASP A 25 -27.80 -59.72 -62.07
N THR A 26 -29.08 -59.41 -62.28
CA THR A 26 -30.10 -59.68 -61.24
C THR A 26 -31.51 -59.56 -61.79
N SER A 27 -32.17 -60.72 -61.89
CA SER A 27 -33.61 -60.79 -61.69
C SER A 27 -33.87 -60.77 -60.18
N VAL A 28 -34.81 -59.90 -59.76
CA VAL A 28 -35.39 -59.86 -58.42
C VAL A 28 -34.47 -59.32 -57.29
N LEU A 29 -34.01 -58.08 -57.42
CA LEU A 29 -33.85 -57.22 -56.24
C LEU A 29 -34.78 -56.02 -56.39
N ASP A 30 -35.66 -55.84 -55.40
CA ASP A 30 -36.66 -54.78 -55.37
C ASP A 30 -35.94 -53.44 -55.10
N LEU A 31 -35.50 -52.78 -56.17
CA LEU A 31 -34.72 -51.54 -56.14
C LEU A 31 -35.42 -50.41 -55.37
N GLU A 32 -36.74 -50.46 -55.22
CA GLU A 32 -37.50 -49.53 -54.39
C GLU A 32 -37.21 -49.73 -52.88
N VAL A 33 -37.10 -50.98 -52.40
CA VAL A 33 -36.78 -51.27 -51.00
C VAL A 33 -35.36 -50.80 -50.66
N LEU A 34 -34.41 -51.04 -51.57
CA LEU A 34 -33.02 -50.61 -51.37
C LEU A 34 -32.90 -49.06 -51.32
N LYS A 35 -33.75 -48.36 -52.08
CA LYS A 35 -33.78 -46.89 -52.13
C LYS A 35 -34.31 -46.31 -50.83
N ASP A 36 -35.36 -46.91 -50.25
CA ASP A 36 -35.90 -46.49 -48.94
C ASP A 36 -34.92 -46.80 -47.80
N ASP A 37 -34.25 -47.96 -47.83
CA ASP A 37 -33.21 -48.30 -46.85
C ASP A 37 -31.99 -47.38 -46.94
N LEU A 38 -31.56 -47.01 -48.15
CA LEU A 38 -30.48 -46.04 -48.36
C LEU A 38 -30.87 -44.62 -47.95
N ALA A 39 -32.13 -44.23 -48.14
CA ALA A 39 -32.65 -42.95 -47.66
C ALA A 39 -32.73 -42.91 -46.12
N ALA A 40 -33.16 -44.01 -45.49
CA ALA A 40 -33.20 -44.17 -44.04
C ALA A 40 -31.77 -44.17 -43.43
N LEU A 41 -30.85 -44.96 -44.00
CA LEU A 41 -29.43 -44.93 -43.65
C LEU A 41 -28.85 -43.52 -43.84
N GLY A 42 -29.28 -42.84 -44.90
CA GLY A 42 -29.01 -41.44 -45.25
C GLY A 42 -29.26 -40.47 -44.11
N GLN A 43 -30.45 -40.55 -43.51
CA GLN A 43 -30.84 -39.65 -42.43
C GLN A 43 -30.19 -40.02 -41.09
N ASP A 44 -30.02 -41.31 -40.81
CA ASP A 44 -29.41 -41.77 -39.56
C ASP A 44 -27.92 -41.44 -39.51
N TRP A 45 -27.19 -41.53 -40.62
CA TRP A 45 -25.77 -41.15 -40.63
C TRP A 45 -25.59 -39.64 -40.47
N LEU A 46 -26.44 -38.81 -41.08
CA LEU A 46 -26.41 -37.36 -40.91
C LEU A 46 -26.69 -36.98 -39.45
N ARG A 47 -27.71 -37.59 -38.85
CA ARG A 47 -28.07 -37.34 -37.45
C ARG A 47 -26.98 -37.80 -36.48
N ASN A 48 -26.33 -38.94 -36.76
CA ASN A 48 -25.20 -39.44 -35.98
C ASN A 48 -23.93 -38.60 -36.17
N ALA A 49 -23.69 -38.08 -37.38
CA ALA A 49 -22.57 -37.20 -37.67
C ALA A 49 -22.74 -35.84 -36.97
N ASP A 50 -23.94 -35.26 -37.00
CA ASP A 50 -24.27 -34.02 -36.31
C ASP A 50 -24.21 -34.19 -34.79
N HIS A 51 -24.71 -35.31 -34.24
CA HIS A 51 -24.58 -35.63 -32.82
C HIS A 51 -23.11 -35.77 -32.40
N SER A 52 -22.30 -36.50 -33.19
CA SER A 52 -20.87 -36.69 -32.91
C SER A 52 -20.09 -35.37 -33.00
N ARG A 53 -20.46 -34.49 -33.94
CA ARG A 53 -19.88 -33.17 -34.07
C ARG A 53 -20.24 -32.28 -32.87
N PHE A 54 -21.52 -32.26 -32.49
CA PHE A 54 -21.98 -31.53 -31.31
C PHE A 54 -21.31 -32.03 -30.02
N GLU A 55 -21.11 -33.34 -29.88
CA GLU A 55 -20.40 -33.92 -28.74
C GLU A 55 -18.93 -33.50 -28.67
N ARG A 56 -18.24 -33.40 -29.81
CA ARG A 56 -16.86 -32.89 -29.88
C ARG A 56 -16.80 -31.41 -29.56
N GLU A 57 -17.71 -30.60 -30.12
CA GLU A 57 -17.77 -29.16 -29.81
C GLU A 57 -18.06 -28.91 -28.32
N LEU A 58 -18.88 -29.75 -27.69
CA LEU A 58 -19.11 -29.72 -26.23
C LEU A 58 -17.87 -30.13 -25.43
N ASP A 59 -17.17 -31.20 -25.84
CA ASP A 59 -15.93 -31.64 -25.19
C ASP A 59 -14.81 -30.60 -25.33
N GLU A 60 -14.66 -29.97 -26.48
CA GLU A 60 -13.65 -28.94 -26.72
C GLU A 60 -13.93 -27.67 -25.88
N LYS A 61 -15.20 -27.25 -25.78
CA LYS A 61 -15.55 -26.02 -25.07
C LYS A 61 -15.64 -26.19 -23.55
N TYR A 62 -16.14 -27.33 -23.09
CA TYR A 62 -16.49 -27.53 -21.68
C TYR A 62 -15.66 -28.62 -21.00
N GLY A 63 -14.92 -29.44 -21.76
CA GLY A 63 -14.00 -30.45 -21.25
C GLY A 63 -14.62 -31.36 -20.20
N MET A 64 -13.95 -31.48 -19.06
CA MET A 64 -14.38 -32.28 -17.91
C MET A 64 -15.78 -31.92 -17.35
N TRP A 65 -16.33 -30.75 -17.70
CA TRP A 65 -17.65 -30.30 -17.22
C TRP A 65 -18.81 -30.76 -18.11
N LYS A 66 -18.56 -31.37 -19.27
CA LYS A 66 -19.61 -31.85 -20.20
C LYS A 66 -20.64 -32.74 -19.52
N GLY A 67 -20.19 -33.70 -18.71
CA GLY A 67 -21.07 -34.61 -17.98
C GLY A 67 -21.99 -33.90 -16.99
N LEU A 68 -21.53 -32.81 -16.38
CA LEU A 68 -22.35 -32.00 -15.48
C LEU A 68 -23.40 -31.20 -16.26
N ILE A 69 -23.03 -30.60 -17.39
CA ILE A 69 -23.92 -29.75 -18.22
C ILE A 69 -25.02 -30.58 -18.89
N LEU A 70 -24.69 -31.78 -19.37
CA LEU A 70 -25.66 -32.69 -20.01
C LEU A 70 -26.53 -33.45 -19.02
N HIS A 71 -26.25 -33.38 -17.71
CA HIS A 71 -27.04 -34.08 -16.72
C HIS A 71 -28.50 -33.56 -16.73
N PRO A 72 -29.52 -34.45 -16.68
CA PRO A 72 -30.93 -34.05 -16.82
C PRO A 72 -31.38 -32.98 -15.82
N PHE A 73 -30.82 -33.01 -14.61
CA PHE A 73 -31.07 -31.99 -13.59
C PHE A 73 -30.54 -30.62 -14.03
N THR A 74 -29.31 -30.55 -14.55
CA THR A 74 -28.67 -29.31 -15.01
C THR A 74 -29.38 -28.76 -16.24
N GLN A 75 -29.83 -29.62 -17.14
CA GLN A 75 -30.66 -29.21 -18.28
C GLN A 75 -32.00 -28.62 -17.85
N ARG A 76 -32.68 -29.22 -16.86
CA ARG A 76 -33.89 -28.61 -16.26
C ARG A 76 -33.59 -27.27 -15.60
N LEU A 77 -32.45 -27.14 -14.93
CA LEU A 77 -32.03 -25.92 -14.27
C LEU A 77 -31.71 -24.82 -15.29
N ILE A 78 -31.00 -25.16 -16.38
CA ILE A 78 -30.74 -24.27 -17.52
C ILE A 78 -32.04 -23.85 -18.19
N GLN A 79 -32.97 -24.78 -18.44
CA GLN A 79 -34.28 -24.45 -19.03
C GLN A 79 -35.10 -23.53 -18.13
N LEU A 80 -35.12 -23.81 -16.82
CA LEU A 80 -35.81 -22.98 -15.84
C LEU A 80 -35.16 -21.59 -15.74
N TRP A 81 -33.83 -21.54 -15.81
CA TRP A 81 -33.06 -20.30 -15.84
C TRP A 81 -33.28 -19.53 -17.15
N GLN A 82 -33.32 -20.19 -18.30
CA GLN A 82 -33.62 -19.57 -19.60
C GLN A 82 -35.06 -19.06 -19.67
N SER A 83 -36.03 -19.81 -19.14
CA SER A 83 -37.42 -19.36 -19.06
C SER A 83 -37.56 -18.17 -18.11
N TRP A 84 -36.80 -18.16 -17.01
CA TRP A 84 -36.74 -16.99 -16.14
C TRP A 84 -36.05 -15.82 -16.81
N TRP A 85 -34.91 -16.04 -17.47
CA TRP A 85 -34.04 -15.01 -18.02
C TRP A 85 -34.63 -14.31 -19.25
N LEU A 86 -35.34 -15.04 -20.11
CA LEU A 86 -35.99 -14.46 -21.29
C LEU A 86 -37.09 -13.46 -20.94
N ASP A 87 -37.76 -13.63 -19.78
CA ASP A 87 -38.75 -12.70 -19.26
C ASP A 87 -38.15 -11.69 -18.25
N PHE A 88 -36.86 -11.84 -17.90
CA PHE A 88 -36.20 -11.00 -16.90
C PHE A 88 -35.54 -9.79 -17.57
N SER A 89 -36.32 -8.72 -17.78
CA SER A 89 -35.72 -7.41 -18.04
C SER A 89 -35.04 -6.90 -16.78
N PHE A 90 -33.70 -6.81 -16.80
CA PHE A 90 -32.91 -6.23 -15.70
C PHE A 90 -33.33 -4.78 -15.38
N PHE A 91 -33.81 -4.09 -16.41
CA PHE A 91 -34.25 -2.71 -16.36
C PHE A 91 -35.70 -2.65 -16.86
N GLY A 92 -36.60 -2.21 -15.97
CA GLY A 92 -37.90 -1.72 -16.40
C GLY A 92 -37.77 -0.34 -17.07
N PRO A 93 -38.84 0.19 -17.69
CA PRO A 93 -38.86 1.59 -18.07
C PRO A 93 -38.59 2.45 -16.82
N PRO A 94 -37.63 3.39 -16.87
CA PRO A 94 -37.23 4.15 -15.68
C PRO A 94 -38.43 4.99 -15.19
N VAL A 95 -38.61 5.06 -13.87
CA VAL A 95 -39.73 5.82 -13.26
C VAL A 95 -39.61 7.32 -13.58
N LEU A 96 -38.38 7.79 -13.75
CA LEU A 96 -38.03 9.17 -14.02
C LEU A 96 -37.15 9.26 -15.27
N SER A 97 -37.03 10.46 -15.85
CA SER A 97 -36.03 10.68 -16.89
C SER A 97 -34.62 10.43 -16.31
N PRO A 98 -33.67 9.92 -17.11
CA PRO A 98 -32.30 9.68 -16.65
C PRO A 98 -31.68 10.95 -16.02
N THR A 99 -31.95 12.10 -16.62
CA THR A 99 -31.48 13.41 -16.13
C THR A 99 -32.05 13.74 -14.74
N ALA A 100 -33.35 13.55 -14.51
CA ALA A 100 -33.97 13.79 -13.20
C ALA A 100 -33.43 12.82 -12.13
N SER A 101 -33.19 11.57 -12.52
CA SER A 101 -32.65 10.53 -11.64
C SER A 101 -31.23 10.89 -11.16
N VAL A 102 -30.36 11.35 -12.06
CA VAL A 102 -29.00 11.78 -11.74
C VAL A 102 -29.01 13.02 -10.84
N ILE A 103 -29.87 14.01 -11.13
CA ILE A 103 -29.99 15.22 -10.31
C ILE A 103 -30.43 14.85 -8.88
N LEU A 104 -31.43 13.98 -8.72
CA LEU A 104 -31.89 13.56 -7.39
C LEU A 104 -30.83 12.77 -6.62
N LEU A 105 -30.09 11.87 -7.29
CA LEU A 105 -28.99 11.15 -6.65
C LEU A 105 -27.87 12.09 -6.20
N PHE A 106 -27.54 13.08 -7.02
CA PHE A 106 -26.56 14.10 -6.66
C PHE A 106 -27.03 14.95 -5.47
N MET A 107 -28.31 15.33 -5.45
CA MET A 107 -28.90 16.04 -4.30
C MET A 107 -28.88 15.18 -3.02
N MET A 108 -29.18 13.89 -3.10
CA MET A 108 -29.11 12.96 -1.96
C MET A 108 -27.67 12.79 -1.46
N PHE A 109 -26.71 12.68 -2.37
CA PHE A 109 -25.29 12.61 -2.03
C PHE A 109 -24.80 13.89 -1.34
N ARG A 110 -25.15 15.06 -1.87
CA ARG A 110 -24.84 16.36 -1.26
C ARG A 110 -25.50 16.53 0.10
N ALA A 111 -26.69 15.96 0.30
CA ALA A 111 -27.39 15.91 1.59
C ALA A 111 -26.83 14.86 2.57
N LYS A 112 -25.65 14.29 2.29
CA LYS A 112 -24.95 13.28 3.11
C LYS A 112 -25.81 12.06 3.45
N GLN A 113 -26.69 11.66 2.54
CA GLN A 113 -27.46 10.43 2.73
C GLN A 113 -26.52 9.21 2.69
N PRO A 114 -26.78 8.17 3.51
CA PRO A 114 -25.96 6.97 3.52
C PRO A 114 -25.92 6.31 2.14
N LEU A 115 -24.75 5.78 1.74
CA LEU A 115 -24.52 5.26 0.39
C LEU A 115 -25.49 4.14 -0.02
N HIS A 116 -25.93 3.30 0.93
CA HIS A 116 -26.94 2.27 0.68
C HIS A 116 -28.33 2.84 0.35
N VAL A 117 -28.68 4.00 0.89
CA VAL A 117 -29.94 4.71 0.56
C VAL A 117 -29.86 5.30 -0.85
N CYS A 118 -28.71 5.88 -1.22
CA CYS A 118 -28.46 6.36 -2.58
C CYS A 118 -28.49 5.20 -3.60
N ALA A 119 -27.90 4.05 -3.27
CA ALA A 119 -27.93 2.87 -4.12
C ALA A 119 -29.35 2.32 -4.31
N LEU A 120 -30.14 2.27 -3.23
CA LEU A 120 -31.55 1.86 -3.30
C LEU A 120 -32.39 2.84 -4.14
N ALA A 121 -32.20 4.14 -3.95
CA ALA A 121 -32.87 5.17 -4.73
C ALA A 121 -32.50 5.10 -6.22
N ALA A 122 -31.22 4.89 -6.53
CA ALA A 122 -30.75 4.69 -7.91
C ALA A 122 -31.43 3.48 -8.53
N ALA A 123 -31.48 2.37 -7.81
CA ALA A 123 -32.11 1.16 -8.28
C ALA A 123 -33.62 1.35 -8.53
N ILE A 124 -34.33 2.13 -7.70
CA ILE A 124 -35.73 2.51 -7.94
C ILE A 124 -35.87 3.43 -9.16
N PHE A 125 -35.04 4.46 -9.28
CA PHE A 125 -35.13 5.45 -10.37
C PHE A 125 -34.88 4.82 -11.75
N PHE A 126 -33.93 3.89 -11.82
CA PHE A 126 -33.62 3.14 -13.03
C PHE A 126 -34.44 1.86 -13.19
N SER A 127 -35.49 1.67 -12.36
CA SER A 127 -36.39 0.52 -12.40
C SER A 127 -35.64 -0.82 -12.43
N VAL A 128 -34.54 -0.91 -11.68
CA VAL A 128 -33.79 -2.15 -11.47
C VAL A 128 -34.70 -3.11 -10.73
N ASN A 129 -34.82 -4.33 -11.24
CA ASN A 129 -35.71 -5.31 -10.65
C ASN A 129 -35.41 -5.49 -9.14
N PRO A 130 -36.39 -5.37 -8.24
CA PRO A 130 -36.18 -5.44 -6.79
C PRO A 130 -35.54 -6.75 -6.32
N LEU A 131 -35.71 -7.84 -7.07
CA LEU A 131 -35.04 -9.11 -6.80
C LEU A 131 -33.52 -9.03 -7.00
N VAL A 132 -33.05 -8.24 -7.97
CA VAL A 132 -31.62 -8.01 -8.19
C VAL A 132 -31.03 -7.24 -7.02
N ILE A 133 -31.74 -6.23 -6.51
CA ILE A 133 -31.32 -5.47 -5.32
C ILE A 133 -31.26 -6.37 -4.09
N LEU A 134 -32.29 -7.18 -3.85
CA LEU A 134 -32.30 -8.11 -2.72
C LEU A 134 -31.20 -9.16 -2.84
N PHE A 135 -30.93 -9.65 -4.05
CA PHE A 135 -29.86 -10.61 -4.29
C PHE A 135 -28.48 -9.98 -4.11
N THR A 136 -28.23 -8.78 -4.64
CA THR A 136 -26.93 -8.11 -4.47
C THR A 136 -26.68 -7.69 -3.04
N VAL A 137 -27.69 -7.19 -2.32
CA VAL A 137 -27.60 -6.86 -0.89
C VAL A 137 -27.42 -8.14 -0.07
N GLY A 138 -28.17 -9.21 -0.35
CA GLY A 138 -28.04 -10.50 0.34
C GLY A 138 -26.69 -11.16 0.10
N LEU A 139 -26.18 -11.13 -1.13
CA LEU A 139 -24.85 -11.62 -1.49
C LEU A 139 -23.76 -10.79 -0.83
N TRP A 140 -23.88 -9.46 -0.83
CA TRP A 140 -22.97 -8.57 -0.12
C TRP A 140 -22.97 -8.85 1.38
N GLN A 141 -24.15 -9.01 1.98
CA GLN A 141 -24.30 -9.32 3.41
C GLN A 141 -23.73 -10.70 3.75
N PHE A 142 -23.93 -11.70 2.90
CA PHE A 142 -23.35 -13.04 3.06
C PHE A 142 -21.82 -13.02 2.96
N LEU A 143 -21.28 -12.31 1.97
CA LEU A 143 -19.83 -12.17 1.77
C LEU A 143 -19.18 -11.39 2.93
N THR A 144 -19.84 -10.34 3.43
CA THR A 144 -19.33 -9.52 4.55
C THR A 144 -19.53 -10.18 5.92
N GLN A 145 -20.55 -11.02 6.11
CA GLN A 145 -20.72 -11.81 7.35
C GLN A 145 -19.66 -12.91 7.52
N SER A 146 -18.94 -13.27 6.45
CA SER A 146 -17.84 -14.25 6.52
C SER A 146 -16.61 -13.75 7.31
N ASN A 147 -16.55 -12.47 7.67
CA ASN A 147 -15.53 -11.89 8.55
C ASN A 147 -15.76 -12.20 10.06
N HIS A 148 -16.24 -13.40 10.37
CA HIS A 148 -16.12 -13.93 11.73
C HIS A 148 -14.64 -14.17 12.02
N ARG A 149 -14.09 -13.39 12.96
CA ARG A 149 -12.73 -13.59 13.50
C ARG A 149 -12.48 -15.10 13.67
N PRO A 150 -11.35 -15.64 13.19
CA PRO A 150 -11.08 -17.08 13.31
C PRO A 150 -11.26 -17.49 14.77
N ARG A 151 -12.15 -18.47 15.00
CA ARG A 151 -12.36 -19.09 16.32
C ARG A 151 -11.02 -19.64 16.79
N GLY A 152 -10.33 -18.90 17.66
CA GLY A 152 -8.99 -19.28 18.14
C GLY A 152 -7.99 -18.13 18.32
N TRP A 153 -8.30 -16.89 17.90
CA TRP A 153 -7.43 -15.74 18.20
C TRP A 153 -7.42 -15.42 19.71
N LYS A 154 -6.50 -16.05 20.44
CA LYS A 154 -6.13 -15.66 21.80
C LYS A 154 -5.14 -14.51 21.67
N GLY A 155 -5.54 -13.30 22.07
CA GLY A 155 -4.60 -12.19 22.22
C GLY A 155 -3.47 -12.65 23.14
N GLY A 156 -2.25 -12.71 22.63
CA GLY A 156 -1.08 -13.02 23.45
C GLY A 156 -0.91 -11.93 24.51
N PRO A 157 -0.55 -12.27 25.76
CA PRO A 157 -0.20 -11.26 26.76
C PRO A 157 1.08 -10.56 26.30
N CYS A 158 0.93 -9.35 25.78
CA CYS A 158 2.05 -8.45 25.53
C CYS A 158 2.32 -7.69 26.84
N ALA A 159 2.94 -8.37 27.79
CA ALA A 159 3.46 -7.76 29.02
C ALA A 159 4.87 -8.29 29.21
N VAL A 160 5.83 -7.56 28.64
CA VAL A 160 7.24 -7.70 29.02
C VAL A 160 7.38 -6.87 30.30
N GLU A 161 7.40 -7.54 31.45
CA GLU A 161 7.86 -6.94 32.69
C GLU A 161 9.33 -6.53 32.48
N ARG A 162 9.60 -5.22 32.48
CA ARG A 162 10.96 -4.69 32.59
C ARG A 162 11.31 -4.62 34.07
N ASP A 163 12.35 -5.34 34.47
CA ASP A 163 12.98 -5.16 35.79
C ASP A 163 13.40 -3.69 35.95
N SER A 164 12.89 -3.06 37.01
CA SER A 164 13.01 -1.63 37.29
C SER A 164 14.27 -1.25 38.09
N ASP A 165 15.18 -2.18 38.32
CA ASP A 165 16.17 -2.05 39.40
C ASP A 165 17.51 -1.40 38.99
N ASP A 166 17.70 -1.01 37.73
CA ASP A 166 18.95 -0.39 37.24
C ASP A 166 18.86 1.14 36.99
N VAL A 167 17.84 1.82 37.50
CA VAL A 167 17.78 3.29 37.41
C VAL A 167 18.70 3.91 38.48
N VAL A 168 19.93 4.22 38.07
CA VAL A 168 20.86 5.05 38.84
C VAL A 168 20.21 6.41 39.06
N VAL A 169 19.64 6.61 40.25
CA VAL A 169 19.18 7.91 40.73
C VAL A 169 20.42 8.78 40.89
N VAL A 170 20.67 9.65 39.91
CA VAL A 170 21.70 10.69 40.03
C VAL A 170 21.20 11.68 41.08
N GLU A 171 21.69 11.52 42.32
CA GLU A 171 21.46 12.47 43.39
C GLU A 171 22.01 13.85 43.01
N LYS A 172 21.21 14.86 43.38
CA LYS A 172 21.38 16.26 43.03
C LYS A 172 22.43 16.88 43.96
N GLU A 173 23.71 16.76 43.62
CA GLU A 173 24.72 17.69 44.14
C GLU A 173 24.70 18.95 43.28
N GLU A 174 24.16 20.02 43.86
CA GLU A 174 24.15 21.38 43.33
C GLU A 174 25.59 21.87 43.18
N ALA A 175 26.16 21.65 41.99
CA ALA A 175 27.43 22.23 41.62
C ALA A 175 27.20 23.72 41.30
N GLU A 176 27.56 24.58 42.26
CA GLU A 176 27.70 26.02 42.06
C GLU A 176 28.65 26.30 40.88
N GLY A 177 28.17 27.01 39.85
CA GLY A 177 29.04 27.67 38.87
C GLY A 177 28.99 27.21 37.41
N VAL A 178 28.10 26.30 37.00
CA VAL A 178 27.84 26.05 35.57
C VAL A 178 26.54 26.75 35.18
N GLU A 179 26.63 27.85 34.42
CA GLU A 179 25.46 28.51 33.84
C GLU A 179 24.71 27.50 32.95
N ARG A 180 23.50 27.11 33.38
CA ARG A 180 22.57 26.39 32.50
C ARG A 180 21.99 27.37 31.51
N SER A 181 21.94 26.98 30.24
CA SER A 181 21.13 27.68 29.26
C SER A 181 19.65 27.49 29.59
N GLU A 182 18.83 28.51 29.37
CA GLU A 182 17.36 28.44 29.54
C GLU A 182 16.76 27.24 28.78
N ASP A 183 17.35 26.94 27.63
CA ASP A 183 17.04 25.81 26.77
C ASP A 183 17.22 24.43 27.42
N ASP A 184 18.22 24.28 28.29
CA ASP A 184 18.50 23.04 29.00
C ASP A 184 17.51 22.81 30.16
N ASP A 185 16.97 23.90 30.71
CA ASP A 185 15.95 23.86 31.74
C ASP A 185 14.57 23.53 31.14
N LEU A 186 14.27 23.95 29.91
CA LEU A 186 13.04 23.55 29.18
C LEU A 186 12.91 22.03 29.04
N LEU A 187 13.99 21.34 28.67
CA LEU A 187 13.98 19.87 28.48
C LEU A 187 14.00 19.09 29.80
N ALA A 188 14.31 19.76 30.91
CA ALA A 188 14.34 19.19 32.25
C ALA A 188 13.15 19.66 33.12
N GLU A 189 12.20 20.40 32.53
CA GLU A 189 11.06 20.94 33.27
C GLU A 189 10.22 19.80 33.84
N ARG A 190 9.96 19.86 35.15
CA ARG A 190 9.20 18.83 35.85
C ARG A 190 7.73 19.21 35.92
N PHE A 191 6.88 18.19 35.90
CA PHE A 191 5.47 18.36 36.19
C PHE A 191 5.26 19.09 37.53
N SER A 192 4.40 20.11 37.51
CA SER A 192 3.95 20.83 38.69
C SER A 192 2.43 20.82 38.72
N LEU A 193 1.85 20.23 39.77
CA LEU A 193 0.40 20.19 39.95
C LEU A 193 -0.18 21.61 40.01
N ALA A 194 0.54 22.56 40.60
CA ALA A 194 0.13 23.96 40.63
C ALA A 194 0.06 24.59 39.24
N LYS A 195 0.96 24.22 38.31
CA LYS A 195 0.94 24.68 36.91
C LYS A 195 -0.27 24.07 36.17
N ALA A 196 -0.55 22.80 36.42
CA ALA A 196 -1.71 22.11 35.88
C ALA A 196 -3.03 22.71 36.40
N GLU A 197 -3.15 22.95 37.71
CA GLU A 197 -4.33 23.54 38.34
C GLU A 197 -4.56 24.99 37.93
N ALA A 198 -3.48 25.78 37.76
CA ALA A 198 -3.56 27.16 37.26
C ALA A 198 -4.08 27.25 35.81
N GLY A 199 -3.85 26.21 34.99
CA GLY A 199 -4.33 26.13 33.60
C GLY A 199 -5.79 25.69 33.45
N GLY A 200 -6.46 25.32 34.55
CA GLY A 200 -7.82 24.76 34.54
C GLY A 200 -7.85 23.27 34.21
N LEU A 201 -9.02 22.77 33.79
CA LEU A 201 -9.26 21.34 33.52
C LEU A 201 -8.38 20.83 32.37
N ILE A 202 -7.61 19.76 32.54
CA ILE A 202 -6.82 19.18 31.45
C ILE A 202 -7.77 18.47 30.46
N ASP A 203 -7.60 18.70 29.16
CA ASP A 203 -8.42 18.08 28.11
C ASP A 203 -7.80 16.73 27.66
N HIS A 204 -6.46 16.67 27.57
CA HIS A 204 -5.74 15.47 27.13
C HIS A 204 -4.50 15.16 27.99
N ILE A 205 -4.24 13.87 28.18
CA ILE A 205 -3.01 13.35 28.79
C ILE A 205 -2.30 12.51 27.74
N VAL A 206 -1.06 12.87 27.43
CA VAL A 206 -0.16 12.12 26.55
C VAL A 206 0.88 11.43 27.42
N ILE A 207 1.04 10.12 27.26
CA ILE A 207 1.98 9.31 28.03
C ILE A 207 3.18 8.98 27.14
N GLY A 208 4.36 9.46 27.53
CA GLY A 208 5.61 9.39 26.77
C GLY A 208 5.97 10.71 26.10
N SER A 209 7.24 11.13 26.23
CA SER A 209 7.77 12.36 25.62
C SER A 209 8.77 12.09 24.49
N ASP A 210 8.64 10.97 23.80
CA ASP A 210 9.37 10.78 22.56
C ASP A 210 8.86 11.72 21.46
N LEU A 211 9.48 11.68 20.28
CA LEU A 211 9.07 12.54 19.16
C LEU A 211 7.59 12.37 18.78
N GLU A 212 7.02 11.17 18.90
CA GLU A 212 5.62 10.92 18.52
C GLU A 212 4.68 11.50 19.56
N GLY A 213 4.95 11.28 20.85
CA GLY A 213 4.17 11.85 21.94
C GLY A 213 4.21 13.38 21.96
N LEU A 214 5.40 13.97 21.81
CA LEU A 214 5.57 15.42 21.76
C LEU A 214 4.94 16.04 20.50
N TYR A 215 5.09 15.41 19.34
CA TYR A 215 4.45 15.90 18.12
C TYR A 215 2.93 15.89 18.25
N THR A 216 2.37 14.81 18.79
CA THR A 216 0.94 14.69 19.07
C THR A 216 0.46 15.75 20.05
N ALA A 217 1.20 15.94 21.16
CA ALA A 217 0.88 16.96 22.16
C ALA A 217 0.94 18.37 21.56
N ALA A 218 1.96 18.67 20.76
CA ALA A 218 2.09 19.96 20.08
C ALA A 218 0.90 20.24 19.16
N LEU A 219 0.48 19.26 18.34
CA LEU A 219 -0.70 19.41 17.49
C LEU A 219 -1.99 19.63 18.29
N LEU A 220 -2.18 18.93 19.42
CA LEU A 220 -3.33 19.13 20.30
C LEU A 220 -3.31 20.51 20.96
N SER A 221 -2.15 20.98 21.45
CA SER A 221 -1.97 22.34 21.98
C SER A 221 -2.29 23.40 20.92
N ARG A 222 -1.87 23.18 19.66
CA ARG A 222 -2.20 24.05 18.53
C ARG A 222 -3.70 24.14 18.26
N LEU A 223 -4.45 23.07 18.49
CA LEU A 223 -5.91 23.04 18.41
C LEU A 223 -6.60 23.69 19.64
N GLY A 224 -5.83 24.37 20.49
CA GLY A 224 -6.31 25.04 21.71
C GLY A 224 -6.67 24.07 22.84
N GLN A 225 -6.29 22.79 22.74
CA GLN A 225 -6.52 21.82 23.81
C GLN A 225 -5.45 21.97 24.89
N ARG A 226 -5.82 21.78 26.15
CA ARG A 226 -4.85 21.75 27.26
C ARG A 226 -4.31 20.35 27.43
N VAL A 227 -3.03 20.19 27.15
CA VAL A 227 -2.36 18.89 27.11
C VAL A 227 -1.36 18.80 28.25
N VAL A 228 -1.31 17.64 28.91
CA VAL A 228 -0.22 17.28 29.81
C VAL A 228 0.53 16.10 29.21
N VAL A 229 1.85 16.24 29.07
CA VAL A 229 2.75 15.16 28.66
C VAL A 229 3.43 14.58 29.90
N LEU A 230 3.37 13.26 30.06
CA LEU A 230 3.97 12.54 31.17
C LEU A 230 5.18 11.73 30.67
N GLU A 231 6.36 12.04 31.20
CA GLU A 231 7.60 11.30 30.93
C GLU A 231 8.05 10.54 32.17
N SER A 232 8.49 9.29 31.98
CA SER A 232 9.07 8.44 33.03
C SER A 232 10.51 8.82 33.36
N GLY A 233 11.25 9.28 32.35
CA GLY A 233 12.63 9.72 32.47
C GLY A 233 12.79 11.14 33.05
N PRO A 234 14.01 11.50 33.47
CA PRO A 234 14.30 12.83 34.01
C PRO A 234 14.43 13.92 32.93
N LEU A 235 14.44 13.55 31.65
CA LEU A 235 14.59 14.43 30.50
C LEU A 235 13.53 14.10 29.46
N VAL A 236 13.03 15.15 28.80
CA VAL A 236 12.17 15.04 27.63
C VAL A 236 12.90 14.36 26.47
N GLY A 237 12.19 13.53 25.71
CA GLY A 237 12.72 12.86 24.51
C GLY A 237 12.69 11.34 24.57
N GLY A 238 12.03 10.73 25.56
CA GLY A 238 11.87 9.27 25.65
C GLY A 238 13.21 8.51 25.72
N GLY A 239 14.20 9.05 26.43
CA GLY A 239 15.53 8.45 26.56
C GLY A 239 16.50 8.74 25.39
N ARG A 240 16.11 9.59 24.43
CA ARG A 240 17.01 10.03 23.35
C ARG A 240 18.07 11.04 23.77
N LEU A 241 17.92 11.65 24.94
CA LEU A 241 18.93 12.50 25.53
C LEU A 241 19.39 11.87 26.85
N VAL A 242 20.69 11.66 26.95
CA VAL A 242 21.32 11.12 28.16
C VAL A 242 22.39 12.11 28.60
N LYS A 243 22.19 12.73 29.77
CA LYS A 243 23.24 13.54 30.40
C LYS A 243 24.15 12.63 31.22
N GLN A 244 25.43 12.61 30.88
CA GLN A 244 26.46 11.88 31.63
C GLN A 244 27.52 12.87 32.13
N ARG A 245 27.93 12.73 33.39
CA ARG A 245 29.04 13.51 33.94
C ARG A 245 30.31 12.68 33.91
N HIS A 246 31.36 13.21 33.32
CA HIS A 246 32.70 12.59 33.33
C HIS A 246 33.76 13.68 33.55
N ASN A 247 34.63 13.52 34.56
CA ASN A 247 35.70 14.47 34.91
C ASN A 247 35.22 15.92 35.07
N ASN A 248 34.12 16.15 35.81
CA ASN A 248 33.48 17.46 36.00
C ASN A 248 32.92 18.13 34.72
N VAL A 249 32.96 17.45 33.58
CA VAL A 249 32.30 17.88 32.35
C VAL A 249 30.98 17.13 32.21
N VAL A 250 29.90 17.87 31.93
CA VAL A 250 28.60 17.29 31.61
C VAL A 250 28.51 17.12 30.10
N TRP A 251 28.34 15.89 29.66
CA TRP A 251 28.10 15.51 28.27
C TRP A 251 26.61 15.23 28.11
N THR A 252 26.00 15.80 27.07
CA THR A 252 24.68 15.37 26.62
C THR A 252 24.90 14.48 25.40
N ALA A 253 24.66 13.19 25.55
CA ALA A 253 24.70 12.23 24.46
C ALA A 253 23.30 12.09 23.86
N GLU A 254 23.23 12.11 22.53
CA GLU A 254 22.03 11.76 21.80
C GLU A 254 22.01 10.27 21.51
N CYS A 255 20.95 9.58 21.90
CA CYS A 255 20.77 8.15 21.72
C CYS A 255 19.58 7.86 20.79
N GLY A 256 19.69 6.82 19.97
CA GLY A 256 18.63 6.40 19.06
C GLY A 256 18.76 7.01 17.66
N VAL A 257 17.64 7.47 17.09
CA VAL A 257 17.59 8.00 15.72
C VAL A 257 18.23 9.38 15.68
N GLN A 258 19.40 9.46 15.05
CA GLN A 258 20.16 10.71 14.90
C GLN A 258 19.96 11.33 13.51
N THR A 259 19.69 10.51 12.49
CA THR A 259 19.60 10.97 11.10
C THR A 259 18.22 10.69 10.52
N VAL A 260 17.83 11.49 9.55
CA VAL A 260 16.55 11.40 8.87
C VAL A 260 16.77 11.30 7.36
N GLY A 261 16.10 10.35 6.73
CA GLY A 261 15.97 10.29 5.26
C GLY A 261 14.69 10.99 4.79
N ALA A 262 14.66 11.48 3.56
CA ALA A 262 13.55 12.28 3.00
C ALA A 262 13.17 13.46 3.91
N VAL A 263 14.15 14.30 4.23
CA VAL A 263 14.05 15.39 5.21
C VAL A 263 12.93 16.37 4.90
N GLU A 264 12.58 16.53 3.62
CA GLU A 264 11.52 17.42 3.14
C GLU A 264 10.17 17.03 3.75
N LYS A 265 9.90 15.74 3.91
CA LYS A 265 8.68 15.24 4.56
C LYS A 265 8.66 15.59 6.04
N THR A 266 9.81 15.48 6.71
CA THR A 266 9.94 15.85 8.13
C THR A 266 9.80 17.36 8.32
N ILE A 267 10.38 18.17 7.44
CA ILE A 267 10.19 19.62 7.42
C ILE A 267 8.70 19.95 7.26
N GLY A 268 8.01 19.36 6.29
CA GLY A 268 6.57 19.56 6.10
C GLY A 268 5.74 19.17 7.33
N MET A 269 6.07 18.06 7.99
CA MET A 269 5.40 17.66 9.24
C MET A 269 5.63 18.66 10.38
N LEU A 270 6.85 19.15 10.57
CA LEU A 270 7.18 20.10 11.63
C LEU A 270 6.64 21.51 11.34
N ALA A 271 6.51 21.88 10.06
CA ALA A 271 5.89 23.14 9.66
C ALA A 271 4.45 23.26 10.17
N ALA A 272 3.70 22.15 10.23
CA ALA A 272 2.35 22.13 10.82
C ALA A 272 2.32 22.53 12.31
N VAL A 273 3.43 22.32 13.02
CA VAL A 273 3.59 22.73 14.43
C VAL A 273 4.05 24.20 14.52
N GLN A 274 4.79 24.70 13.53
CA GLN A 274 5.30 26.08 13.53
C GLN A 274 4.34 27.11 12.95
N ALA A 275 3.42 26.71 12.06
CA ALA A 275 2.51 27.62 11.36
C ALA A 275 1.76 28.55 12.32
N SER A 276 1.79 29.87 12.12
CA SER A 276 1.16 30.84 13.03
C SER A 276 -0.37 30.66 13.10
N GLU A 277 -0.97 30.26 12.00
CA GLU A 277 -2.40 29.98 11.86
C GLU A 277 -2.56 28.53 11.42
N LEU A 278 -3.50 27.80 12.02
CA LEU A 278 -3.92 26.53 11.46
C LEU A 278 -4.55 26.83 10.10
N PRO A 279 -4.24 26.07 9.02
CA PRO A 279 -4.97 26.24 7.78
C PRO A 279 -6.46 26.10 8.13
N GLU A 280 -7.23 27.18 7.91
CA GLU A 280 -8.67 27.09 8.05
C GLU A 280 -9.13 25.91 7.20
N ALA A 281 -10.04 25.08 7.72
CA ALA A 281 -10.65 24.00 6.95
C ALA A 281 -11.51 24.61 5.83
N GLY A 282 -10.84 25.16 4.82
CA GLY A 282 -11.40 25.98 3.75
C GLY A 282 -11.39 25.20 2.44
N ASP A 283 -12.60 24.97 1.95
CA ASP A 283 -13.00 24.66 0.57
C ASP A 283 -11.85 24.65 -0.46
N ASP A 284 -11.40 23.44 -0.87
CA ASP A 284 -10.41 23.17 -1.92
C ASP A 284 -10.94 23.55 -3.33
N ASN A 285 -11.32 24.82 -3.53
CA ASN A 285 -11.81 25.36 -4.81
C ASN A 285 -10.99 26.57 -5.28
N ASN A 286 -9.67 26.58 -5.06
CA ASN A 286 -8.82 27.51 -5.80
C ASN A 286 -7.87 26.73 -6.70
N GLU A 287 -8.19 26.83 -7.99
CA GLU A 287 -7.41 26.39 -9.12
C GLU A 287 -6.00 26.97 -9.05
N GLU A 288 -5.02 26.14 -9.39
CA GLU A 288 -3.63 26.50 -9.60
C GLU A 288 -3.56 27.50 -10.77
N GLU A 289 -3.49 28.80 -10.48
CA GLU A 289 -3.01 29.78 -11.46
C GLU A 289 -1.49 29.69 -11.55
N GLU A 290 -1.03 29.02 -12.60
CA GLU A 290 0.35 29.12 -13.10
C GLU A 290 0.62 30.59 -13.51
N GLY A 291 1.32 31.32 -12.63
CA GLY A 291 1.75 32.69 -12.84
C GLY A 291 3.20 32.75 -13.34
N GLU A 292 3.34 33.38 -14.51
CA GLU A 292 4.53 33.56 -15.33
C GLU A 292 5.74 34.22 -14.61
N GLU A 293 6.93 33.86 -15.07
CA GLU A 293 8.22 34.47 -14.75
C GLU A 293 8.26 35.95 -15.19
N GLU A 294 8.37 36.89 -14.24
CA GLU A 294 8.86 38.25 -14.54
C GLU A 294 10.15 38.54 -13.77
N GLU A 295 11.22 38.70 -14.55
CA GLU A 295 12.49 39.28 -14.13
C GLU A 295 12.34 40.78 -13.85
N GLY A 296 12.99 41.25 -12.77
CA GLY A 296 13.53 42.61 -12.71
C GLY A 296 12.97 43.50 -11.61
N GLY A 297 13.79 43.80 -10.59
CA GLY A 297 13.46 44.83 -9.62
C GLY A 297 14.45 44.95 -8.48
N GLN A 298 15.54 45.67 -8.72
CA GLN A 298 16.51 46.08 -7.71
C GLN A 298 15.98 47.31 -6.96
N GLY A 299 15.74 47.18 -5.65
CA GLY A 299 15.26 48.25 -4.79
C GLY A 299 15.65 48.00 -3.33
N ASP A 300 16.54 48.86 -2.84
CA ASP A 300 16.96 49.07 -1.46
C ASP A 300 15.75 49.46 -0.59
N ASP A 301 15.76 49.11 0.71
CA ASP A 301 15.19 49.90 1.81
C ASP A 301 15.23 49.11 3.14
N GLY A 302 16.04 49.62 4.07
CA GLY A 302 16.15 49.13 5.43
C GLY A 302 14.91 49.42 6.29
N GLY A 303 14.47 48.38 7.01
CA GLY A 303 13.54 48.43 8.13
C GLY A 303 13.85 47.27 9.08
N PRO A 304 13.58 47.40 10.40
CA PRO A 304 14.10 46.48 11.41
C PRO A 304 13.55 45.09 11.17
N SER A 305 14.45 44.16 10.88
CA SER A 305 14.19 42.72 10.85
C SER A 305 13.49 42.34 12.15
N SER A 306 12.18 42.10 12.07
CA SER A 306 11.46 41.35 13.09
C SER A 306 12.17 40.02 13.24
N SER A 307 12.66 39.76 14.45
CA SER A 307 13.37 38.56 14.85
C SER A 307 12.49 37.31 14.65
N SER A 308 12.58 36.65 13.50
CA SER A 308 11.98 35.33 13.25
C SER A 308 12.96 34.18 13.47
N SER A 309 14.13 34.41 14.07
CA SER A 309 15.31 33.58 13.81
C SER A 309 15.62 32.43 14.79
N ASP A 310 14.86 32.25 15.89
CA ASP A 310 15.25 31.28 16.94
C ASP A 310 14.51 29.94 16.89
N LEU A 311 13.59 29.74 15.93
CA LEU A 311 12.85 28.49 15.76
C LEU A 311 13.06 27.81 14.41
N ASP A 312 13.84 28.40 13.50
CA ASP A 312 14.14 27.77 12.21
C ASP A 312 15.09 26.58 12.41
N LEU A 313 14.51 25.39 12.42
CA LEU A 313 15.26 24.14 12.46
C LEU A 313 16.05 23.98 11.17
N GLN A 314 17.36 24.19 11.25
CA GLN A 314 18.27 23.98 10.13
C GLN A 314 18.63 22.50 10.01
N TRP A 315 18.77 22.00 8.78
CA TRP A 315 19.13 20.62 8.48
C TRP A 315 20.42 20.58 7.67
N PHE A 316 21.31 19.65 8.02
CA PHE A 316 22.56 19.43 7.32
C PHE A 316 22.60 18.05 6.67
N PRO A 317 22.96 17.93 5.39
CA PRO A 317 23.18 16.63 4.79
C PRO A 317 24.42 15.99 5.41
N LEU A 318 24.40 14.67 5.58
CA LEU A 318 25.59 13.91 5.95
C LEU A 318 26.56 13.81 4.77
N GLY A 319 27.86 13.84 5.09
CA GLY A 319 28.93 13.87 4.11
C GLY A 319 29.19 15.28 3.55
N THR A 320 29.97 15.34 2.48
CA THR A 320 30.38 16.58 1.83
C THR A 320 30.14 16.48 0.32
N MET A 321 30.13 17.62 -0.36
CA MET A 321 30.03 17.63 -1.83
C MET A 321 31.17 16.81 -2.48
N GLU A 322 32.37 16.86 -1.89
CA GLU A 322 33.55 16.13 -2.38
C GLU A 322 33.40 14.61 -2.32
N ASN A 323 32.72 14.08 -1.29
CA ASN A 323 32.49 12.65 -1.14
C ASN A 323 31.11 12.19 -1.66
N GLY A 324 30.39 13.06 -2.38
CA GLY A 324 29.06 12.77 -2.91
C GLY A 324 28.01 12.59 -1.82
N PHE A 325 28.15 13.30 -0.69
CA PHE A 325 27.29 13.19 0.48
C PHE A 325 27.19 11.75 1.00
N ALA A 326 28.35 11.10 1.14
CA ALA A 326 28.45 9.77 1.72
C ALA A 326 27.95 9.80 3.17
N PHE A 327 26.88 9.04 3.45
CA PHE A 327 26.24 9.00 4.76
C PHE A 327 26.60 7.75 5.56
N ASP A 328 27.26 6.77 4.94
CA ASP A 328 27.56 5.50 5.59
C ASP A 328 28.67 4.71 4.86
N LEU A 329 29.31 3.80 5.59
CA LEU A 329 30.41 2.94 5.14
C LEU A 329 30.13 1.50 5.59
N VAL A 330 30.09 0.57 4.64
CA VAL A 330 29.84 -0.84 4.92
C VAL A 330 31.10 -1.64 4.61
N ASP A 331 31.74 -2.13 5.67
CA ASP A 331 32.80 -3.13 5.55
C ASP A 331 32.18 -4.51 5.27
N LEU A 332 32.51 -5.07 4.11
CA LEU A 332 32.00 -6.35 3.62
C LEU A 332 32.99 -7.50 3.88
N GLY A 333 34.06 -7.24 4.64
CA GLY A 333 35.12 -8.20 4.94
C GLY A 333 36.28 -8.13 3.96
N PRO A 334 37.34 -8.93 4.19
CA PRO A 334 38.63 -8.77 3.52
C PRO A 334 38.62 -9.07 2.02
N GLU A 335 37.60 -9.75 1.52
CA GLU A 335 37.47 -10.13 0.11
C GLU A 335 36.84 -9.03 -0.76
N HIS A 336 36.31 -7.97 -0.13
CA HIS A 336 35.61 -6.89 -0.80
C HIS A 336 36.13 -5.53 -0.33
N ALA A 337 36.13 -4.55 -1.22
CA ALA A 337 36.35 -3.17 -0.79
C ALA A 337 35.15 -2.67 0.02
N THR A 338 35.39 -1.69 0.90
CA THR A 338 34.33 -1.02 1.67
C THR A 338 33.34 -0.35 0.71
N LEU A 339 32.05 -0.64 0.89
CA LEU A 339 30.99 0.06 0.18
C LEU A 339 30.79 1.44 0.80
N VAL A 340 30.96 2.47 -0.01
CA VAL A 340 30.63 3.85 0.35
C VAL A 340 29.19 4.12 -0.08
N CYS A 341 28.31 4.43 0.87
CA CYS A 341 26.91 4.73 0.56
C CYS A 341 26.72 6.23 0.32
N ARG A 342 26.77 6.64 -0.96
CA ARG A 342 26.54 8.02 -1.39
C ARG A 342 25.04 8.37 -1.49
N ALA A 343 24.72 9.65 -1.42
CA ALA A 343 23.36 10.13 -1.67
C ALA A 343 23.02 10.02 -3.17
N GLY A 344 21.76 9.72 -3.48
CA GLY A 344 21.26 9.55 -4.84
C GLY A 344 21.21 8.09 -5.29
N THR A 345 20.08 7.66 -5.87
CA THR A 345 19.92 6.31 -6.44
C THR A 345 21.00 5.99 -7.47
N ALA A 346 21.34 6.95 -8.34
CA ALA A 346 22.34 6.77 -9.38
C ALA A 346 23.74 6.48 -8.79
N ALA A 347 24.14 7.24 -7.77
CA ALA A 347 25.43 7.06 -7.10
C ALA A 347 25.48 5.71 -6.37
N GLN A 348 24.42 5.35 -5.63
CA GLN A 348 24.32 4.05 -4.96
C GLN A 348 24.40 2.88 -5.93
N THR A 349 23.74 3.01 -7.07
CA THR A 349 23.75 2.00 -8.13
C THR A 349 25.15 1.85 -8.73
N GLU A 350 25.82 2.98 -8.99
CA GLU A 350 27.21 3.00 -9.46
C GLU A 350 28.17 2.37 -8.44
N ASP A 351 28.02 2.68 -7.15
CA ASP A 351 28.85 2.13 -6.07
C ASP A 351 28.72 0.60 -6.00
N LEU A 352 27.49 0.09 -6.09
CA LEU A 352 27.23 -1.35 -6.11
C LEU A 352 27.79 -2.02 -7.39
N ILE A 353 27.61 -1.41 -8.56
CA ILE A 353 28.12 -1.97 -9.83
C ILE A 353 29.65 -1.96 -9.85
N THR A 354 30.29 -0.94 -9.27
CA THR A 354 31.74 -0.83 -9.19
C THR A 354 32.32 -1.97 -8.34
N LEU A 355 31.65 -2.32 -7.24
CA LEU A 355 32.05 -3.43 -6.37
C LEU A 355 31.69 -4.80 -6.94
N PHE A 356 30.58 -4.90 -7.67
CA PHE A 356 30.01 -6.16 -8.18
C PHE A 356 29.70 -6.07 -9.68
N PRO A 357 30.71 -5.94 -10.55
CA PRO A 357 30.51 -5.68 -11.98
C PRO A 357 29.78 -6.81 -12.71
N ASP A 358 30.00 -8.06 -12.29
CA ASP A 358 29.36 -9.24 -12.88
C ASP A 358 27.84 -9.27 -12.65
N ASP A 359 27.36 -8.62 -11.58
CA ASP A 359 25.96 -8.56 -11.19
C ASP A 359 25.23 -7.30 -11.72
N ARG A 360 25.88 -6.50 -12.58
CA ARG A 360 25.37 -5.20 -13.07
C ARG A 360 23.90 -5.23 -13.50
N LYS A 361 23.53 -6.21 -14.33
CA LYS A 361 22.15 -6.31 -14.86
C LYS A 361 21.14 -6.57 -13.74
N ASN A 362 21.51 -7.39 -12.76
CA ASN A 362 20.62 -7.75 -11.67
C ASN A 362 20.49 -6.61 -10.66
N ILE A 363 21.58 -5.88 -10.39
CA ILE A 363 21.56 -4.67 -9.55
C ILE A 363 20.60 -3.64 -10.15
N LEU A 364 20.74 -3.34 -11.44
CA LEU A 364 19.84 -2.39 -12.13
C LEU A 364 18.37 -2.83 -12.06
N GLY A 365 18.11 -4.13 -12.28
CA GLY A 365 16.75 -4.68 -12.16
C GLY A 365 16.20 -4.60 -10.75
N ALA A 366 17.03 -4.84 -9.73
CA ALA A 366 16.62 -4.77 -8.32
C ALA A 366 16.28 -3.34 -7.90
N ILE A 367 17.12 -2.36 -8.26
CA ILE A 367 16.88 -0.94 -7.95
C ILE A 367 15.60 -0.45 -8.64
N ALA A 368 15.41 -0.76 -9.93
CA ALA A 368 14.19 -0.41 -10.65
C ALA A 368 12.94 -1.04 -10.02
N GLN A 369 13.03 -2.28 -9.53
CA GLN A 369 11.92 -2.93 -8.81
C GLN A 369 11.61 -2.25 -7.48
N VAL A 370 12.63 -1.83 -6.73
CA VAL A 370 12.47 -1.07 -5.47
C VAL A 370 11.76 0.26 -5.73
N GLU A 371 12.19 1.01 -6.75
CA GLU A 371 11.59 2.30 -7.11
C GLU A 371 10.13 2.14 -7.55
N SER A 372 9.85 1.20 -8.46
CA SER A 372 8.47 0.93 -8.92
C SER A 372 7.54 0.53 -7.78
N LEU A 373 8.01 -0.28 -6.82
CA LEU A 373 7.23 -0.63 -5.64
C LEU A 373 7.02 0.58 -4.73
N HIS A 374 8.02 1.46 -4.59
CA HIS A 374 7.89 2.66 -3.76
C HIS A 374 6.80 3.60 -4.27
N GLU A 375 6.69 3.78 -5.58
CA GLU A 375 5.62 4.57 -6.20
C GLU A 375 4.22 4.00 -5.88
N GLU A 376 4.06 2.68 -5.92
CA GLU A 376 2.80 2.02 -5.52
C GLU A 376 2.48 2.15 -4.02
N SER A 377 3.49 2.36 -3.17
CA SER A 377 3.32 2.37 -1.71
C SER A 377 2.38 3.48 -1.24
N ALA A 378 2.43 4.66 -1.87
CA ALA A 378 1.59 5.79 -1.52
C ALA A 378 0.11 5.45 -1.71
N LEU A 379 -0.24 4.87 -2.86
CA LEU A 379 -1.59 4.42 -3.17
C LEU A 379 -2.06 3.34 -2.18
N TYR A 380 -1.18 2.40 -1.81
CA TYR A 380 -1.50 1.40 -0.80
C TYR A 380 -1.83 2.05 0.56
N PHE A 381 -1.07 3.04 1.02
CA PHE A 381 -1.36 3.72 2.29
C PHE A 381 -2.60 4.62 2.22
N LEU A 382 -2.87 5.25 1.08
CA LEU A 382 -4.13 5.98 0.87
C LEU A 382 -5.34 5.07 1.01
N THR A 383 -5.27 3.80 0.57
CA THR A 383 -6.37 2.86 0.79
C THR A 383 -6.67 2.62 2.27
N ARG A 384 -5.70 2.82 3.17
CA ARG A 384 -5.91 2.68 4.63
C ARG A 384 -6.68 3.84 5.25
N MET A 385 -6.81 4.96 4.53
CA MET A 385 -7.65 6.08 4.96
C MET A 385 -9.14 5.82 4.66
N LEU A 386 -9.45 4.83 3.82
CA LEU A 386 -10.83 4.44 3.52
C LEU A 386 -11.47 3.68 4.71
N PRO A 387 -12.81 3.67 4.81
CA PRO A 387 -13.52 2.79 5.74
C PRO A 387 -13.02 1.35 5.61
N LYS A 388 -12.92 0.63 6.74
CA LYS A 388 -12.24 -0.67 6.84
C LYS A 388 -12.67 -1.66 5.75
N GLU A 389 -13.97 -1.70 5.46
CA GLU A 389 -14.57 -2.57 4.45
C GLU A 389 -14.07 -2.22 3.04
N THR A 390 -14.04 -0.93 2.71
CA THR A 390 -13.52 -0.43 1.43
C THR A 390 -12.01 -0.59 1.33
N ALA A 391 -11.28 -0.37 2.44
CA ALA A 391 -9.83 -0.54 2.52
C ALA A 391 -9.41 -1.99 2.27
N GLU A 392 -10.13 -2.98 2.80
CA GLU A 392 -9.84 -4.39 2.55
C GLU A 392 -10.04 -4.78 1.08
N TYR A 393 -11.12 -4.32 0.44
CA TYR A 393 -11.39 -4.60 -0.97
C TYR A 393 -10.41 -3.89 -1.93
N SER A 394 -10.12 -2.63 -1.67
CA SER A 394 -9.29 -1.79 -2.55
C SER A 394 -7.82 -2.20 -2.59
N LYS A 395 -7.26 -2.74 -1.50
CA LYS A 395 -5.83 -3.16 -1.44
C LYS A 395 -5.41 -4.07 -2.59
N SER A 396 -6.27 -5.02 -2.96
CA SER A 396 -5.96 -6.01 -3.99
C SER A 396 -6.04 -5.49 -5.42
N PHE A 397 -6.59 -4.30 -5.62
CA PHE A 397 -6.72 -3.68 -6.94
C PHE A 397 -5.86 -2.44 -7.12
N VAL A 398 -5.62 -1.68 -6.05
CA VAL A 398 -4.94 -0.38 -6.11
C VAL A 398 -3.41 -0.51 -6.14
N ALA A 399 -2.85 -1.49 -5.42
CA ALA A 399 -1.41 -1.69 -5.34
C ALA A 399 -1.05 -3.19 -5.19
N PRO A 400 -1.40 -4.02 -6.19
CA PRO A 400 -1.23 -5.47 -6.11
C PRO A 400 0.24 -5.88 -5.97
N SER A 401 1.17 -5.16 -6.59
CA SER A 401 2.61 -5.45 -6.48
C SER A 401 3.12 -5.14 -5.08
N TRP A 402 2.71 -4.00 -4.50
CA TRP A 402 3.02 -3.67 -3.11
C TRP A 402 2.46 -4.69 -2.13
N GLN A 403 1.20 -5.13 -2.31
CA GLN A 403 0.60 -6.17 -1.45
C GLN A 403 1.37 -7.51 -1.57
N ALA A 404 1.77 -7.89 -2.78
CA ALA A 404 2.61 -9.06 -2.98
C ALA A 404 3.97 -8.90 -2.28
N ALA A 405 4.62 -7.74 -2.39
CA ALA A 405 5.87 -7.45 -1.70
C ALA A 405 5.71 -7.44 -0.16
N ALA A 406 4.57 -7.01 0.36
CA ALA A 406 4.30 -6.98 1.80
C ALA A 406 4.12 -8.37 2.42
N THR A 407 3.78 -9.37 1.61
CA THR A 407 3.59 -10.76 2.06
C THR A 407 4.78 -11.67 1.77
N GLN A 408 5.75 -11.20 0.98
CA GLN A 408 6.97 -11.95 0.67
C GLN A 408 8.13 -11.53 1.57
N PRO A 409 8.95 -12.46 2.07
CA PRO A 409 10.21 -12.14 2.73
C PRO A 409 11.17 -11.39 1.79
N ALA A 410 11.91 -10.41 2.33
CA ALA A 410 12.95 -9.68 1.61
C ALA A 410 14.04 -10.62 1.07
N MET A 411 14.32 -11.71 1.80
CA MET A 411 15.21 -12.80 1.37
C MET A 411 14.89 -13.29 -0.05
N ASN A 412 13.60 -13.48 -0.39
CA ASN A 412 13.21 -14.03 -1.68
C ASN A 412 13.58 -13.10 -2.85
N MET A 413 13.55 -11.79 -2.62
CA MET A 413 14.02 -10.82 -3.60
C MET A 413 15.55 -10.86 -3.67
N LEU A 414 16.22 -10.74 -2.53
CA LEU A 414 17.69 -10.69 -2.48
C LEU A 414 18.35 -11.91 -3.14
N SER A 415 17.78 -13.11 -2.93
CA SER A 415 18.27 -14.35 -3.55
C SER A 415 18.08 -14.40 -5.07
N ARG A 416 17.17 -13.59 -5.63
CA ARG A 416 16.96 -13.48 -7.09
C ARG A 416 17.93 -12.49 -7.73
N VAL A 417 18.42 -11.52 -6.96
CA VAL A 417 19.38 -10.52 -7.47
C VAL A 417 20.73 -11.17 -7.72
N SER A 418 21.26 -11.94 -6.78
CA SER A 418 22.54 -12.61 -7.00
C SER A 418 22.76 -13.80 -6.08
N THR A 419 23.69 -14.66 -6.47
CA THR A 419 24.29 -15.69 -5.62
C THR A 419 25.55 -15.20 -4.91
N ASN A 420 26.07 -14.02 -5.28
CA ASN A 420 27.22 -13.38 -4.67
C ASN A 420 26.90 -12.94 -3.24
N GLN A 421 27.57 -13.56 -2.27
CA GLN A 421 27.36 -13.28 -0.85
C GLN A 421 27.77 -11.85 -0.46
N GLY A 422 28.75 -11.27 -1.15
CA GLY A 422 29.17 -9.88 -0.94
C GLY A 422 28.09 -8.88 -1.35
N LEU A 423 27.49 -9.06 -2.53
CA LEU A 423 26.38 -8.20 -2.98
C LEU A 423 25.15 -8.38 -2.09
N TYR A 424 24.86 -9.62 -1.68
CA TYR A 424 23.80 -9.90 -0.72
C TYR A 424 24.01 -9.16 0.60
N ALA A 425 25.23 -9.22 1.17
CA ALA A 425 25.58 -8.50 2.38
C ALA A 425 25.50 -6.98 2.20
N ALA A 426 25.91 -6.47 1.04
CA ALA A 426 25.85 -5.06 0.67
C ALA A 426 24.42 -4.51 0.56
N LEU A 427 23.50 -5.27 -0.01
CA LEU A 427 22.08 -4.88 -0.09
C LEU A 427 21.40 -5.00 1.28
N TRP A 428 21.75 -6.04 2.04
CA TRP A 428 21.17 -6.27 3.36
C TRP A 428 21.63 -5.26 4.43
N SER A 429 22.90 -4.85 4.40
CA SER A 429 23.45 -3.89 5.36
C SER A 429 22.66 -2.58 5.37
N GLN A 430 22.14 -2.17 4.21
CA GLN A 430 21.32 -0.96 4.05
C GLN A 430 19.99 -1.05 4.83
N LEU A 431 19.42 -2.25 5.01
CA LEU A 431 18.23 -2.47 5.83
C LEU A 431 18.54 -2.58 7.32
N ARG A 432 19.62 -3.31 7.68
CA ARG A 432 19.97 -3.60 9.08
C ARG A 432 20.13 -2.34 9.94
N GLN A 433 20.61 -1.25 9.35
CA GLN A 433 20.77 0.01 10.08
C GLN A 433 19.43 0.67 10.46
N GLN A 434 18.36 0.43 9.69
CA GLN A 434 17.05 1.06 9.89
C GLN A 434 16.14 0.25 10.80
N THR A 435 16.22 -1.08 10.77
CA THR A 435 15.45 -1.93 11.71
C THR A 435 15.98 -1.87 13.14
N GLY A 436 17.03 -1.08 13.38
CA GLY A 436 17.65 -0.91 14.67
C GLY A 436 18.42 -2.17 15.03
N GLY A 437 19.75 -2.09 15.02
CA GLY A 437 20.59 -3.00 15.80
C GLY A 437 20.40 -2.80 17.31
N SER A 438 19.17 -2.55 17.78
CA SER A 438 18.85 -2.48 19.19
C SER A 438 18.90 -3.90 19.75
N ALA A 439 20.11 -4.31 20.13
CA ALA A 439 20.37 -5.54 20.85
C ALA A 439 19.49 -5.67 22.11
N SER A 440 18.88 -4.58 22.60
CA SER A 440 18.01 -4.56 23.78
C SER A 440 16.53 -4.85 23.51
N ALA A 441 16.06 -4.95 22.26
CA ALA A 441 14.64 -5.19 21.95
C ALA A 441 14.37 -6.45 21.09
N GLY A 442 15.31 -7.40 21.06
CA GLY A 442 15.08 -8.73 20.46
C GLY A 442 15.31 -8.78 18.95
N GLY A 443 16.59 -8.85 18.56
CA GLY A 443 17.04 -9.38 17.28
C GLY A 443 17.06 -8.37 16.12
N ALA A 444 18.23 -8.21 15.49
CA ALA A 444 18.28 -7.72 14.13
C ALA A 444 17.48 -8.70 13.27
N LEU A 445 16.27 -8.31 12.85
CA LEU A 445 15.38 -9.14 12.03
C LEU A 445 16.16 -9.67 10.84
N LEU A 446 16.13 -10.98 10.58
CA LEU A 446 16.82 -11.53 9.43
C LEU A 446 16.08 -11.16 8.14
N PRO A 447 16.72 -11.26 6.97
CA PRO A 447 16.06 -11.04 5.68
C PRO A 447 14.85 -11.95 5.44
N SER A 448 14.82 -13.11 6.11
CA SER A 448 13.68 -14.03 6.12
C SER A 448 12.48 -13.52 6.92
N ASP A 449 12.71 -12.59 7.85
CA ASP A 449 11.73 -12.15 8.84
C ASP A 449 11.18 -10.75 8.50
N VAL A 450 11.85 -10.02 7.60
CA VAL A 450 11.41 -8.72 7.10
C VAL A 450 10.67 -8.90 5.77
N SER A 451 9.52 -8.27 5.61
CA SER A 451 8.82 -8.27 4.31
C SER A 451 9.57 -7.44 3.27
N PHE A 452 9.43 -7.79 2.00
CA PHE A 452 10.08 -7.06 0.93
C PHE A 452 9.56 -5.60 0.84
N ALA A 453 8.28 -5.36 1.13
CA ALA A 453 7.76 -3.98 1.21
C ALA A 453 8.43 -3.15 2.33
N ALA A 454 8.72 -3.75 3.49
CA ALA A 454 9.44 -3.07 4.55
C ALA A 454 10.89 -2.76 4.13
N TYR A 455 11.55 -3.68 3.42
CA TYR A 455 12.85 -3.43 2.80
C TYR A 455 12.81 -2.24 1.82
N VAL A 456 11.83 -2.19 0.91
CA VAL A 456 11.65 -1.08 -0.04
C VAL A 456 11.47 0.25 0.70
N ALA A 457 10.61 0.29 1.72
CA ALA A 457 10.38 1.51 2.50
C ALA A 457 11.65 2.05 3.18
N CYS A 458 12.55 1.17 3.64
CA CYS A 458 13.84 1.55 4.22
C CYS A 458 14.84 2.03 3.16
N MET A 459 14.93 1.34 2.01
CA MET A 459 15.82 1.69 0.91
C MET A 459 15.52 3.08 0.35
N CYS A 460 14.25 3.36 0.04
CA CYS A 460 13.86 4.62 -0.61
C CYS A 460 14.10 5.85 0.27
N LYS A 461 14.03 5.71 1.60
CA LYS A 461 14.39 6.81 2.52
C LYS A 461 15.86 7.23 2.41
N ARG A 462 16.76 6.33 1.98
CA ARG A 462 18.20 6.60 1.86
C ARG A 462 18.61 7.07 0.45
N GLN A 463 17.74 6.93 -0.54
CA GLN A 463 18.04 7.36 -1.90
C GLN A 463 18.31 8.87 -1.98
N HIS A 464 17.76 9.67 -1.07
CA HIS A 464 18.00 11.13 -1.01
C HIS A 464 19.08 11.53 0.01
N GLY A 465 19.91 10.57 0.45
CA GLY A 465 20.89 10.80 1.50
C GLY A 465 20.29 10.74 2.91
N GLN A 466 21.05 11.21 3.88
CA GLN A 466 20.66 11.31 5.27
C GLN A 466 20.96 12.71 5.77
N TRP A 467 20.12 13.21 6.66
CA TRP A 467 20.17 14.57 7.17
C TRP A 467 20.19 14.57 8.69
N TYR A 468 20.84 15.57 9.26
CA TYR A 468 20.96 15.77 10.69
C TYR A 468 20.53 17.20 11.05
N PRO A 469 19.65 17.39 12.04
CA PRO A 469 19.23 18.72 12.47
C PRO A 469 20.38 19.45 13.17
N LYS A 470 20.54 20.75 12.93
CA LYS A 470 21.53 21.58 13.63
C LYS A 470 21.23 21.58 15.13
N GLY A 471 22.23 21.22 15.94
CA GLY A 471 22.06 21.06 17.38
C GLY A 471 21.41 19.72 17.78
N GLY A 472 21.24 18.82 16.81
CA GLY A 472 20.79 17.45 17.03
C GLY A 472 19.31 17.31 17.34
N ILE A 473 18.94 16.11 17.79
CA ILE A 473 17.54 15.81 18.10
C ILE A 473 17.03 16.71 19.24
N ALA A 474 17.92 17.19 20.11
CA ALA A 474 17.57 18.17 21.13
C ALA A 474 16.88 19.41 20.54
N SER A 475 17.32 19.91 19.38
CA SER A 475 16.69 21.05 18.70
C SER A 475 15.26 20.75 18.27
N VAL A 476 15.00 19.54 17.76
CA VAL A 476 13.64 19.10 17.39
C VAL A 476 12.76 19.00 18.64
N LEU A 477 13.28 18.42 19.72
CA LEU A 477 12.56 18.30 20.98
C LEU A 477 12.20 19.66 21.57
N LYS A 478 13.14 20.61 21.57
CA LYS A 478 12.89 21.99 22.02
C LYS A 478 11.78 22.66 21.23
N LEU A 479 11.78 22.48 19.90
CA LEU A 479 10.75 23.03 19.03
C LEU A 479 9.36 22.47 19.38
N LEU A 480 9.26 21.15 19.60
CA LEU A 480 8.00 20.52 19.98
C LEU A 480 7.54 20.92 21.38
N VAL A 481 8.45 20.97 22.36
CA VAL A 481 8.14 21.38 23.74
C VAL A 481 7.65 22.83 23.80
N ARG A 482 8.26 23.74 23.03
CA ARG A 482 7.83 25.15 22.98
C ARG A 482 6.44 25.32 22.34
N ALA A 483 5.99 24.36 21.52
CA ALA A 483 4.68 24.39 20.89
C ALA A 483 3.56 23.80 21.76
N ILE A 484 3.92 23.10 22.84
CA ILE A 484 2.99 22.53 23.83
C ILE A 484 2.69 23.58 24.89
#